data_AF-H0HIT3-F1
#
_entry.id   AF-H0HIT3-F1
#
_cell.length_a   1.000
_cell.length_b   1.000
_cell.length_c   1.000
_cell.angle_alpha   90.00
_cell.angle_beta   90.00
_cell.angle_gamma   90.00
#
_symmetry.space_group_name_H-M   'P 1'
#
loop_
_entity.id
_entity.type
_entity.pdbx_description
1 polymer ?
#
loop_
_entity_poly.entity_id
_entity_poly.type
_entity_poly.pdbx_seq_one_letter_code
_entity_poly.pdbx_strand_id
1 'polypeptide(L)'
;MIYFKDESVSPSMIDTTQLLKVNEFRESLGGEGLLYWNFKSNFDFEKLLRLHLARKIQNFVSGSKKLEGTPPRDVVLPSSEILEDDEELGLFDYAELFENKFAELKEATGRMGEATSELGERLRARTAETKELTQNSFGNVDRGAATRIISLAAADLKQYSTRLDAEIPLYQQAFASGIDAFIKYVSMIGDMNKSEDNLAQAKDGLASVLGLRGQLTMAKDTLRDFRQTISEMPRMTSELNKAKRVTVSSMGNLLDEFVRQENLLSASEKVIRDIVEERERP
;
A
#
# COMPACT_ATOMS: atom_id res chain seq x y z
N MET A 1 -11.70 17.67 13.71
CA MET A 1 -10.77 16.86 12.90
C MET A 1 -10.46 17.66 11.66
N ILE A 2 -9.19 17.85 11.34
CA ILE A 2 -8.74 18.68 10.23
C ILE A 2 -7.86 17.82 9.32
N TYR A 3 -8.06 17.92 8.01
CA TYR A 3 -7.33 17.10 7.03
C TYR A 3 -6.58 18.02 6.07
N PHE A 4 -5.29 17.77 5.91
CA PHE A 4 -4.42 18.51 5.02
C PHE A 4 -4.12 17.66 3.79
N LYS A 5 -4.41 18.21 2.61
CA LYS A 5 -4.09 17.56 1.35
C LYS A 5 -2.61 17.80 1.03
N ASP A 6 -1.83 16.72 0.93
CA ASP A 6 -0.38 16.72 0.72
C ASP A 6 -0.02 16.16 -0.67
N GLU A 7 -0.71 16.68 -1.68
CA GLU A 7 -0.47 16.38 -3.10
C GLU A 7 0.62 17.30 -3.66
N SER A 8 1.51 16.76 -4.49
CA SER A 8 2.58 17.54 -5.13
C SER A 8 1.99 18.62 -6.04
N VAL A 9 2.27 19.89 -5.74
CA VAL A 9 1.86 21.04 -6.55
C VAL A 9 3.08 21.67 -7.23
N SER A 10 2.90 22.22 -8.44
CA SER A 10 3.98 22.93 -9.15
C SER A 10 4.51 24.10 -8.30
N PRO A 11 5.83 24.31 -8.17
CA PRO A 11 6.40 25.41 -7.38
C PRO A 11 5.89 26.80 -7.78
N SER A 12 5.51 26.99 -9.04
CA SER A 12 4.93 28.23 -9.57
C SER A 12 3.53 28.54 -9.05
N MET A 13 2.84 27.56 -8.48
CA MET A 13 1.49 27.68 -7.91
C MET A 13 1.50 27.82 -6.39
N ILE A 14 2.67 27.78 -5.76
CA ILE A 14 2.81 27.83 -4.30
C ILE A 14 2.91 29.28 -3.85
N ASP A 15 1.86 29.77 -3.20
CA ASP A 15 1.93 31.00 -2.41
C ASP A 15 2.64 30.70 -1.09
N THR A 16 3.89 31.13 -0.99
CA THR A 16 4.75 30.90 0.19
C THR A 16 4.19 31.55 1.45
N THR A 17 3.43 32.64 1.33
CA THR A 17 2.83 33.34 2.46
C THR A 17 1.63 32.56 3.01
N GLN A 18 0.82 31.98 2.13
CA GLN A 18 -0.28 31.10 2.56
C GLN A 18 0.23 29.77 3.10
N LEU A 19 1.26 29.19 2.50
CA LEU A 19 1.86 27.96 2.99
C LEU A 19 2.39 28.14 4.42
N LEU A 20 2.98 29.29 4.71
CA LEU A 20 3.47 29.63 6.05
C LEU A 20 2.32 29.70 7.06
N LYS A 21 1.19 30.36 6.72
CA LYS A 21 -0.02 30.39 7.55
C LYS A 21 -0.65 29.00 7.78
N VAL A 22 -0.67 28.15 6.76
CA VAL A 22 -1.17 26.78 6.86
C VAL A 22 -0.29 25.95 7.79
N ASN A 23 1.04 26.12 7.71
CA ASN A 23 1.97 25.44 8.60
C ASN A 23 1.86 25.96 10.05
N GLU A 24 1.76 27.27 10.26
CA GLU A 24 1.52 27.86 11.58
C GLU A 24 0.21 27.36 12.20
N PHE A 25 -0.88 27.30 11.41
CA PHE A 25 -2.15 26.76 11.86
C PHE A 25 -2.03 25.26 12.19
N ARG A 26 -1.35 24.48 11.34
CA ARG A 26 -1.09 23.06 11.60
C ARG A 26 -0.29 22.85 12.88
N GLU A 27 0.73 23.66 13.14
CA GLU A 27 1.53 23.62 14.35
C GLU A 27 0.72 24.04 15.59
N SER A 28 -0.20 25.01 15.45
CA SER A 28 -1.09 25.43 16.53
C SER A 28 -2.02 24.30 17.01
N LEU A 29 -2.34 23.33 16.15
CA LEU A 29 -3.14 22.15 16.50
C LEU A 29 -2.33 21.08 17.28
N GLY A 30 -1.01 21.24 17.39
CA GLY A 30 -0.10 20.31 18.07
C GLY A 30 -0.08 20.44 19.60
N GLY A 31 -0.63 21.51 20.17
CA GLY A 31 -0.71 21.73 21.62
C GLY A 31 -1.84 20.98 22.34
N GLU A 32 -2.86 20.56 21.60
CA GLU A 32 -4.05 19.86 22.13
C GLU A 32 -4.22 18.52 21.40
N GLY A 33 -3.24 17.62 21.57
CA GLY A 33 -3.06 16.39 20.81
C GLY A 33 -4.34 15.75 20.24
N LEU A 34 -4.28 15.40 18.94
CA LEU A 34 -5.21 14.56 18.15
C LEU A 34 -6.11 15.23 17.09
N LEU A 35 -5.75 16.37 16.47
CA LEU A 35 -6.72 17.05 15.58
C LEU A 35 -6.36 17.24 14.10
N TYR A 36 -5.20 16.79 13.60
CA TYR A 36 -4.97 16.82 12.15
C TYR A 36 -4.25 15.62 11.52
N TRP A 37 -4.53 15.40 10.23
CA TRP A 37 -4.00 14.30 9.41
C TRP A 37 -3.72 14.75 7.98
N ASN A 38 -2.79 14.06 7.31
CA ASN A 38 -2.46 14.33 5.92
C ASN A 38 -3.01 13.23 5.00
N PHE A 39 -3.44 13.59 3.80
CA PHE A 39 -3.87 12.65 2.77
C PHE A 39 -3.42 13.12 1.39
N LYS A 40 -3.25 12.20 0.43
CA LYS A 40 -2.82 12.55 -0.93
C LYS A 40 -3.92 12.37 -1.97
N SER A 41 -4.74 11.33 -1.79
CA SER A 41 -5.85 11.02 -2.69
C SER A 41 -7.21 11.07 -1.99
N ASN A 42 -8.28 11.21 -2.78
CA ASN A 42 -9.65 11.14 -2.26
C ASN A 42 -9.97 9.79 -1.62
N PHE A 43 -9.35 8.71 -2.10
CA PHE A 43 -9.49 7.38 -1.52
C PHE A 43 -8.88 7.32 -0.10
N ASP A 44 -7.66 7.86 0.08
CA ASP A 44 -7.02 7.94 1.38
C ASP A 44 -7.84 8.78 2.36
N PHE A 45 -8.39 9.90 1.87
CA PHE A 45 -9.26 10.76 2.65
C PHE A 45 -10.53 10.04 3.11
N GLU A 46 -11.20 9.33 2.23
CA GLU A 46 -12.43 8.59 2.54
C GLU A 46 -12.18 7.53 3.63
N LYS A 47 -11.09 6.78 3.52
CA LYS A 47 -10.70 5.77 4.52
C LYS A 47 -10.33 6.41 5.86
N LEU A 48 -9.50 7.46 5.84
CA LEU A 48 -9.13 8.19 7.06
C LEU A 48 -10.35 8.82 7.73
N LEU A 49 -11.27 9.39 6.95
CA LEU A 49 -12.50 9.98 7.46
C LEU A 49 -13.40 8.94 8.12
N ARG A 50 -13.64 7.80 7.47
CA ARG A 50 -14.46 6.70 8.03
C ARG A 50 -13.87 6.18 9.34
N LEU A 51 -12.57 5.93 9.37
CA LEU A 51 -11.85 5.44 10.54
C LEU A 51 -11.99 6.40 11.74
N HIS A 52 -11.79 7.67 11.46
CA HIS A 52 -11.89 8.76 12.42
C HIS A 52 -13.31 9.01 12.94
N LEU A 53 -14.31 8.89 12.07
CA LEU A 53 -15.71 9.02 12.42
C LEU A 53 -16.17 7.85 13.30
N ALA A 54 -15.81 6.61 12.94
CA ALA A 54 -16.07 5.42 13.74
C ALA A 54 -15.52 5.59 15.17
N ARG A 55 -14.28 6.08 15.30
CA ARG A 55 -13.68 6.39 16.62
C ARG A 55 -14.46 7.46 17.39
N LYS A 56 -14.93 8.53 16.74
CA LYS A 56 -15.70 9.58 17.41
C LYS A 56 -17.07 9.09 17.88
N ILE A 57 -17.72 8.24 17.08
CA ILE A 57 -19.00 7.62 17.43
C ILE A 57 -18.81 6.65 18.61
N GLN A 58 -17.78 5.79 18.59
CA GLN A 58 -17.47 4.89 19.69
C GLN A 58 -17.19 5.64 21.00
N ASN A 59 -16.45 6.75 20.95
CA ASN A 59 -16.21 7.62 22.11
C ASN A 59 -17.49 8.28 22.65
N PHE A 60 -18.42 8.65 21.77
CA PHE A 60 -19.70 9.23 22.15
C PHE A 60 -20.60 8.20 22.86
N VAL A 61 -20.69 6.99 22.30
CA VAL A 61 -21.48 5.87 22.85
C VAL A 61 -20.88 5.35 24.17
N SER A 62 -19.55 5.28 24.28
CA SER A 62 -18.85 4.84 25.49
C SER A 62 -18.86 5.89 26.61
N GLY A 63 -18.99 7.17 26.26
CA GLY A 63 -19.07 8.30 27.21
C GLY A 63 -20.47 8.53 27.79
N SER A 64 -21.53 8.01 27.17
CA SER A 64 -22.91 8.11 27.66
C SER A 64 -23.21 7.12 28.78
N LYS A 65 -22.70 7.38 29.99
CA LYS A 65 -23.34 6.87 31.23
C LYS A 65 -24.75 7.45 31.31
N LYS A 66 -25.76 6.55 31.30
CA LYS A 66 -27.19 6.76 31.61
C LYS A 66 -27.59 8.22 31.90
N LEU A 67 -28.10 8.91 30.89
CA LEU A 67 -29.07 9.97 31.11
C LEU A 67 -30.45 9.35 30.86
N GLU A 68 -31.14 8.98 31.95
CA GLU A 68 -32.59 8.80 31.92
C GLU A 68 -33.20 10.17 31.63
N GLY A 69 -33.56 10.39 30.37
CA GLY A 69 -34.25 11.58 29.90
C GLY A 69 -35.35 11.17 28.93
N THR A 70 -36.59 11.40 29.34
CA THR A 70 -37.84 11.25 28.58
C THR A 70 -37.69 11.61 27.10
N PRO A 71 -38.27 10.84 26.15
CA PRO A 71 -38.10 11.09 24.73
C PRO A 71 -38.89 12.34 24.32
N PRO A 72 -38.28 13.32 23.61
CA PRO A 72 -39.05 14.29 22.87
C PRO A 72 -39.63 13.63 21.61
N ARG A 73 -40.94 13.81 21.43
CA ARG A 73 -41.75 13.42 20.28
C ARG A 73 -41.18 13.89 18.94
N ASP A 74 -41.33 12.99 17.97
CA ASP A 74 -41.57 13.21 16.54
C ASP A 74 -40.62 14.16 15.80
N VAL A 75 -39.46 13.62 15.45
CA VAL A 75 -38.88 13.89 14.11
C VAL A 75 -39.19 12.65 13.27
N VAL A 76 -40.22 12.74 12.45
CA VAL A 76 -40.42 11.78 11.35
C VAL A 76 -39.24 12.00 10.40
N LEU A 77 -38.20 11.18 10.56
CA LEU A 77 -37.22 10.97 9.50
C LEU A 77 -38.02 10.43 8.31
N PRO A 78 -37.82 10.97 7.08
CA PRO A 78 -38.33 10.29 5.91
C PRO A 78 -37.81 8.86 6.01
N SER A 79 -38.72 7.90 5.90
CA SER A 79 -38.38 6.50 5.76
C SER A 79 -37.40 6.42 4.58
N SER A 80 -36.11 6.42 4.90
CA SER A 80 -35.09 6.03 3.94
C SER A 80 -35.56 4.69 3.46
N GLU A 81 -35.88 4.65 2.17
CA GLU A 81 -35.85 3.42 1.40
C GLU A 81 -34.71 2.58 1.95
N ILE A 82 -35.04 1.36 2.35
CA ILE A 82 -34.12 0.32 2.77
C ILE A 82 -32.98 0.38 1.77
N LEU A 83 -31.88 1.04 2.16
CA LEU A 83 -30.64 1.03 1.40
C LEU A 83 -30.33 -0.45 1.26
N GLU A 84 -30.09 -0.84 0.01
CA GLU A 84 -29.70 -2.18 -0.37
C GLU A 84 -28.80 -2.77 0.71
N ASP A 85 -29.15 -3.99 1.11
CA ASP A 85 -28.43 -4.86 2.03
C ASP A 85 -26.97 -5.00 1.54
N ASP A 86 -26.13 -4.01 1.86
CA ASP A 86 -24.72 -4.24 2.11
C ASP A 86 -24.74 -5.19 3.31
N GLU A 87 -24.87 -6.49 3.05
CA GLU A 87 -24.82 -7.54 4.07
C GLU A 87 -23.62 -7.22 4.96
N GLU A 88 -23.89 -6.68 6.15
CA GLU A 88 -22.85 -6.22 7.04
C GLU A 88 -22.18 -7.48 7.58
N LEU A 89 -21.07 -7.85 6.95
CA LEU A 89 -20.33 -9.09 7.23
C LEU A 89 -20.12 -9.25 8.75
N GLY A 90 -20.27 -10.47 9.24
CA GLY A 90 -20.03 -10.78 10.64
C GLY A 90 -18.54 -10.76 10.99
N LEU A 91 -18.24 -10.83 12.29
CA LEU A 91 -16.85 -10.87 12.77
C LEU A 91 -16.01 -11.96 12.07
N PHE A 92 -16.57 -13.17 11.97
CA PHE A 92 -15.87 -14.31 11.36
C PHE A 92 -15.74 -14.15 9.84
N ASP A 93 -16.70 -13.51 9.18
CA ASP A 93 -16.63 -13.25 7.75
C ASP A 93 -15.52 -12.22 7.45
N TYR A 94 -15.39 -11.17 8.27
CA TYR A 94 -14.26 -10.25 8.17
C TYR A 94 -12.93 -10.95 8.49
N ALA A 95 -12.93 -11.89 9.44
CA ALA A 95 -11.75 -12.66 9.78
C ALA A 95 -11.25 -13.47 8.59
N GLU A 96 -12.13 -14.28 8.02
CA GLU A 96 -11.85 -15.11 6.85
C GLU A 96 -11.49 -14.24 5.63
N LEU A 97 -12.18 -13.12 5.43
CA LEU A 97 -11.89 -12.21 4.32
C LEU A 97 -10.48 -11.61 4.44
N PHE A 98 -10.06 -11.14 5.61
CA PHE A 98 -8.71 -10.60 5.75
C PHE A 98 -7.65 -11.70 5.55
N GLU A 99 -7.86 -12.90 6.09
CA GLU A 99 -6.93 -14.02 5.96
C GLU A 99 -6.75 -14.42 4.49
N ASN A 100 -7.86 -14.60 3.77
CA ASN A 100 -7.87 -14.93 2.36
C ASN A 100 -7.16 -13.86 1.52
N LYS A 101 -7.44 -12.58 1.78
CA LYS A 101 -6.80 -11.48 1.06
C LYS A 101 -5.32 -11.34 1.37
N PHE A 102 -4.89 -11.64 2.60
CA PHE A 102 -3.47 -11.69 2.94
C PHE A 102 -2.76 -12.89 2.30
N ALA A 103 -3.43 -14.02 2.11
CA ALA A 103 -2.91 -15.14 1.33
C ALA A 103 -2.73 -14.73 -0.15
N GLU A 104 -3.73 -14.11 -0.77
CA GLU A 104 -3.65 -13.57 -2.14
C GLU A 104 -2.48 -12.58 -2.30
N LEU A 105 -2.26 -11.70 -1.32
CA LEU A 105 -1.12 -10.78 -1.29
C LEU A 105 0.22 -11.50 -1.29
N LYS A 106 0.34 -12.52 -0.44
CA LYS A 106 1.57 -13.30 -0.33
C LYS A 106 1.88 -14.02 -1.64
N GLU A 107 0.86 -14.58 -2.29
CA GLU A 107 1.03 -15.23 -3.59
C GLU A 107 1.43 -14.24 -4.68
N ALA A 108 0.75 -13.09 -4.80
CA ALA A 108 1.09 -12.06 -5.79
C ALA A 108 2.52 -11.54 -5.59
N THR A 109 2.91 -11.27 -4.34
CA THR A 109 4.27 -10.87 -3.99
C THR A 109 5.30 -11.96 -4.34
N GLY A 110 4.95 -13.22 -4.08
CA GLY A 110 5.77 -14.39 -4.47
C GLY A 110 6.02 -14.44 -5.97
N ARG A 111 4.95 -14.33 -6.79
CA ARG A 111 5.04 -14.32 -8.26
C ARG A 111 5.89 -13.16 -8.79
N MET A 112 5.75 -11.96 -8.22
CA MET A 112 6.61 -10.81 -8.56
C MET A 112 8.08 -11.05 -8.20
N GLY A 113 8.34 -11.65 -7.04
CA GLY A 113 9.68 -12.01 -6.57
C GLY A 113 10.34 -13.04 -7.47
N GLU A 114 9.62 -14.10 -7.84
CA GLU A 114 10.07 -15.12 -8.78
C GLU A 114 10.39 -14.52 -10.16
N ALA A 115 9.50 -13.69 -10.70
CA ALA A 115 9.73 -13.01 -11.98
C ALA A 115 10.98 -12.12 -11.94
N THR A 116 11.24 -11.47 -10.80
CA THR A 116 12.42 -10.61 -10.61
C THR A 116 13.71 -11.43 -10.57
N SER A 117 13.69 -12.55 -9.85
CA SER A 117 14.81 -13.50 -9.80
C SER A 117 15.09 -14.10 -11.18
N GLU A 118 14.04 -14.54 -11.89
CA GLU A 118 14.14 -15.09 -13.24
C GLU A 118 14.76 -14.10 -14.22
N LEU A 119 14.33 -12.83 -14.20
CA LEU A 119 14.94 -11.79 -15.04
C LEU A 119 16.43 -11.61 -14.72
N GLY A 120 16.78 -11.59 -13.43
CA GLY A 120 18.18 -11.50 -12.98
C GLY A 120 19.04 -12.63 -13.55
N GLU A 121 18.57 -13.88 -13.45
CA GLU A 121 19.27 -15.05 -14.01
C GLU A 121 19.41 -14.97 -15.53
N ARG A 122 18.34 -14.60 -16.24
CA ARG A 122 18.40 -14.45 -17.71
C ARG A 122 19.38 -13.37 -18.13
N LEU A 123 19.42 -12.21 -17.45
CA LEU A 123 20.38 -11.15 -17.75
C LEU A 123 21.83 -11.58 -17.47
N ARG A 124 22.08 -12.36 -16.41
CA ARG A 124 23.40 -12.98 -16.17
C ARG A 124 23.79 -13.93 -17.29
N ALA A 125 22.86 -14.77 -17.76
CA ALA A 125 23.09 -15.66 -18.90
C ALA A 125 23.43 -14.87 -20.18
N ARG A 126 22.67 -13.81 -20.52
CA ARG A 126 23.00 -12.96 -21.69
C ARG A 126 24.35 -12.26 -21.55
N THR A 127 24.73 -11.89 -20.33
CA THR A 127 26.04 -11.31 -20.04
C THR A 127 27.16 -12.33 -20.27
N ALA A 128 26.95 -13.59 -19.89
CA ALA A 128 27.89 -14.67 -20.17
C ALA A 128 28.02 -14.94 -21.67
N GLU A 129 26.89 -15.07 -22.39
CA GLU A 129 26.88 -15.24 -23.85
C GLU A 129 27.64 -14.10 -24.57
N THR A 130 27.52 -12.87 -24.07
CA THR A 130 28.24 -11.71 -24.64
C THR A 130 29.75 -11.82 -24.44
N LYS A 131 30.22 -12.38 -23.32
CA LYS A 131 31.66 -12.58 -23.05
C LYS A 131 32.27 -13.69 -23.90
N GLU A 132 31.47 -14.66 -24.32
CA GLU A 132 31.90 -15.79 -25.16
C GLU A 132 31.99 -15.44 -26.65
N LEU A 133 31.48 -14.26 -27.06
CA LEU A 133 31.60 -13.81 -28.44
C LEU A 133 33.07 -13.69 -28.84
N THR A 134 33.48 -14.52 -29.80
CA THR A 134 34.84 -14.52 -30.32
C THR A 134 35.11 -13.26 -31.14
N GLN A 135 36.33 -12.74 -31.00
CA GLN A 135 36.82 -11.68 -31.86
C GLN A 135 37.27 -12.29 -33.19
N ASN A 136 36.95 -11.62 -34.30
CA ASN A 136 37.50 -11.98 -35.59
C ASN A 136 39.01 -11.68 -35.64
N SER A 137 39.68 -12.04 -36.73
CA SER A 137 41.12 -11.84 -36.92
C SER A 137 41.59 -10.37 -36.81
N PHE A 138 40.66 -9.41 -36.79
CA PHE A 138 40.92 -7.98 -36.62
C PHE A 138 40.58 -7.45 -35.21
N GLY A 139 40.26 -8.33 -34.26
CA GLY A 139 39.88 -7.95 -32.89
C GLY A 139 38.44 -7.47 -32.74
N ASN A 140 37.63 -7.51 -33.81
CA ASN A 140 36.25 -7.04 -33.78
C ASN A 140 35.28 -8.17 -33.43
N VAL A 141 34.32 -7.88 -32.57
CA VAL A 141 33.22 -8.79 -32.24
C VAL A 141 32.21 -8.84 -33.39
N ASP A 142 31.64 -10.01 -33.66
CA ASP A 142 30.52 -10.14 -34.60
C ASP A 142 29.31 -9.32 -34.12
N ARG A 143 29.06 -8.22 -34.84
CA ARG A 143 27.97 -7.29 -34.56
C ARG A 143 26.60 -7.94 -34.68
N GLY A 144 26.42 -8.92 -35.57
CA GLY A 144 25.16 -9.64 -35.75
C GLY A 144 24.84 -10.49 -34.51
N ALA A 145 25.82 -11.29 -34.08
CA ALA A 145 25.71 -12.09 -32.86
C ALA A 145 25.47 -11.22 -31.61
N ALA A 146 26.20 -10.12 -31.46
CA ALA A 146 26.00 -9.17 -30.35
C ALA A 146 24.59 -8.55 -30.37
N THR A 147 24.11 -8.11 -31.54
CA THR A 147 22.76 -7.53 -31.68
C THR A 147 21.67 -8.55 -31.34
N ARG A 148 21.87 -9.82 -31.68
CA ARG A 148 20.95 -10.91 -31.32
C ARG A 148 20.84 -11.09 -29.81
N ILE A 149 21.96 -11.18 -29.10
CA ILE A 149 21.97 -11.34 -27.64
C ILE A 149 21.31 -10.15 -26.95
N ILE A 150 21.62 -8.93 -27.41
CA ILE A 150 20.99 -7.70 -26.90
C ILE A 150 19.47 -7.71 -27.13
N SER A 151 19.02 -8.23 -28.28
CA SER A 151 17.58 -8.33 -28.59
C SER A 151 16.88 -9.34 -27.68
N LEU A 152 17.54 -10.44 -27.31
CA LEU A 152 17.03 -11.39 -26.32
C LEU A 152 16.91 -10.74 -24.94
N ALA A 153 17.92 -9.99 -24.49
CA ALA A 153 17.84 -9.24 -23.24
C ALA A 153 16.67 -8.24 -23.24
N ALA A 154 16.44 -7.56 -24.37
CA ALA A 154 15.28 -6.67 -24.53
C ALA A 154 13.94 -7.42 -24.45
N ALA A 155 13.85 -8.64 -24.98
CA ALA A 155 12.67 -9.48 -24.88
C ALA A 155 12.42 -9.94 -23.43
N ASP A 156 13.49 -10.35 -22.73
CA ASP A 156 13.45 -10.76 -21.31
C ASP A 156 12.92 -9.61 -20.42
N LEU A 157 13.41 -8.38 -20.64
CA LEU A 157 12.93 -7.16 -19.97
C LEU A 157 11.44 -6.88 -20.22
N LYS A 158 10.98 -7.03 -21.47
CA LYS A 158 9.56 -6.84 -21.82
C LYS A 158 8.65 -7.89 -21.21
N GLN A 159 9.07 -9.15 -21.22
CA GLN A 159 8.30 -10.24 -20.62
C GLN A 159 8.13 -10.01 -19.11
N TYR A 160 9.21 -9.58 -18.44
CA TYR A 160 9.16 -9.21 -17.04
C TYR A 160 8.20 -8.04 -16.77
N SER A 161 8.28 -6.96 -17.55
CA SER A 161 7.37 -5.82 -17.36
C SER A 161 5.91 -6.20 -17.54
N THR A 162 5.59 -7.02 -18.57
CA THR A 162 4.21 -7.51 -18.78
C THR A 162 3.70 -8.32 -17.59
N ARG A 163 4.55 -9.15 -16.98
CA ARG A 163 4.17 -9.91 -15.78
C ARG A 163 3.95 -8.99 -14.57
N LEU A 164 4.85 -8.03 -14.33
CA LEU A 164 4.66 -7.06 -13.25
C LEU A 164 3.36 -6.27 -13.43
N ASP A 165 3.12 -5.75 -14.62
CA ASP A 165 1.94 -4.93 -14.91
C ASP A 165 0.63 -5.70 -14.72
N ALA A 166 0.65 -7.03 -14.85
CA ALA A 166 -0.50 -7.90 -14.58
C ALA A 166 -0.69 -8.20 -13.08
N GLU A 167 0.40 -8.35 -12.32
CA GLU A 167 0.34 -8.70 -10.89
C GLU A 167 0.07 -7.48 -9.99
N ILE A 168 0.54 -6.29 -10.37
CA ILE A 168 0.35 -5.05 -9.60
C ILE A 168 -1.13 -4.79 -9.23
N PRO A 169 -2.11 -4.84 -10.16
CA PRO A 169 -3.51 -4.59 -9.81
C PRO A 169 -4.11 -5.67 -8.89
N LEU A 170 -3.70 -6.94 -9.05
CA LEU A 170 -4.15 -8.02 -8.18
C LEU A 170 -3.67 -7.81 -6.74
N TYR A 171 -2.40 -7.43 -6.61
CA TYR A 171 -1.79 -7.07 -5.35
C TYR A 171 -2.48 -5.86 -4.69
N GLN A 172 -2.74 -4.80 -5.46
CA GLN A 172 -3.46 -3.61 -4.99
C GLN A 172 -4.84 -3.95 -4.43
N GLN A 173 -5.62 -4.73 -5.18
CA GLN A 173 -6.96 -5.12 -4.79
C GLN A 173 -6.95 -5.98 -3.52
N ALA A 174 -6.08 -6.99 -3.48
CA ALA A 174 -5.95 -7.85 -2.31
C ALA A 174 -5.55 -7.05 -1.07
N PHE A 175 -4.67 -6.05 -1.22
CA PHE A 175 -4.22 -5.21 -0.11
C PHE A 175 -5.35 -4.35 0.42
N ALA A 176 -6.02 -3.63 -0.47
CA ALA A 176 -7.10 -2.71 -0.10
C ALA A 176 -8.27 -3.45 0.59
N SER A 177 -8.66 -4.61 0.06
CA SER A 177 -9.72 -5.43 0.66
C SER A 177 -9.28 -6.07 1.98
N GLY A 178 -8.05 -6.61 2.04
CA GLY A 178 -7.53 -7.26 3.24
C GLY A 178 -7.39 -6.31 4.42
N ILE A 179 -6.86 -5.11 4.19
CA ILE A 179 -6.70 -4.12 5.27
C ILE A 179 -8.04 -3.53 5.73
N ASP A 180 -9.01 -3.34 4.83
CA ASP A 180 -10.36 -2.88 5.18
C ASP A 180 -11.08 -3.91 6.06
N ALA A 181 -11.03 -5.18 5.65
CA ALA A 181 -11.59 -6.29 6.41
C ALA A 181 -10.92 -6.42 7.79
N PHE A 182 -9.59 -6.29 7.85
CA PHE A 182 -8.86 -6.35 9.12
C PHE A 182 -9.22 -5.19 10.07
N ILE A 183 -9.34 -3.96 9.57
CA ILE A 183 -9.76 -2.81 10.39
C ILE A 183 -11.16 -3.04 10.97
N LYS A 184 -12.10 -3.55 10.16
CA LYS A 184 -13.47 -3.84 10.61
C LYS A 184 -13.51 -4.99 11.61
N TYR A 185 -12.72 -6.05 11.39
CA TYR A 185 -12.53 -7.15 12.34
C TYR A 185 -12.05 -6.65 13.70
N VAL A 186 -10.99 -5.84 13.74
CA VAL A 186 -10.45 -5.27 14.99
C VAL A 186 -11.48 -4.35 15.67
N SER A 187 -12.23 -3.57 14.89
CA SER A 187 -13.27 -2.68 15.42
C SER A 187 -14.41 -3.46 16.08
N MET A 188 -14.89 -4.53 15.45
CA MET A 188 -15.92 -5.41 16.00
C MET A 188 -15.46 -6.16 17.25
N ILE A 189 -14.21 -6.64 17.28
CA ILE A 189 -13.61 -7.19 18.52
C ILE A 189 -13.59 -6.13 19.63
N GLY A 190 -13.34 -4.87 19.25
CA GLY A 190 -13.50 -3.74 20.15
C GLY A 190 -14.91 -3.67 20.74
N ASP A 191 -15.94 -3.76 19.91
CA ASP A 191 -17.32 -3.59 20.37
C ASP A 191 -17.85 -4.80 21.16
N MET A 192 -17.27 -6.00 20.97
CA MET A 192 -17.62 -7.21 21.72
C MET A 192 -16.98 -7.25 23.12
N ASN A 193 -17.74 -7.72 24.12
CA ASN A 193 -17.28 -7.83 25.51
C ASN A 193 -15.98 -8.65 25.63
N LYS A 194 -15.09 -8.18 26.52
CA LYS A 194 -13.73 -8.63 26.84
C LYS A 194 -13.57 -10.15 27.02
N SER A 195 -13.46 -10.91 25.93
CA SER A 195 -12.86 -12.26 25.98
C SER A 195 -11.36 -12.12 25.74
N GLU A 196 -10.53 -12.71 26.60
CA GLU A 196 -9.06 -12.74 26.42
C GLU A 196 -8.67 -13.34 25.06
N ASP A 197 -9.44 -14.31 24.57
CA ASP A 197 -9.20 -14.98 23.28
C ASP A 197 -9.33 -14.03 22.09
N ASN A 198 -10.32 -13.13 22.09
CA ASN A 198 -10.52 -12.18 20.98
C ASN A 198 -9.41 -11.13 20.95
N LEU A 199 -8.91 -10.71 22.12
CA LEU A 199 -7.80 -9.78 22.22
C LEU A 199 -6.49 -10.42 21.73
N ALA A 200 -6.26 -11.69 22.03
CA ALA A 200 -5.11 -12.45 21.54
C ALA A 200 -5.12 -12.54 20.00
N GLN A 201 -6.26 -12.87 19.39
CA GLN A 201 -6.39 -12.92 17.93
C GLN A 201 -6.16 -11.56 17.27
N ALA A 202 -6.66 -10.46 17.84
CA ALA A 202 -6.39 -9.12 17.34
C ALA A 202 -4.89 -8.75 17.43
N LYS A 203 -4.19 -9.17 18.50
CA LYS A 203 -2.74 -8.99 18.66
C LYS A 203 -1.95 -9.80 17.62
N ASP A 204 -2.37 -11.02 17.32
CA ASP A 204 -1.75 -11.86 16.29
C ASP A 204 -1.95 -11.28 14.88
N GLY A 205 -3.14 -10.77 14.57
CA GLY A 205 -3.42 -10.06 13.32
C GLY A 205 -2.55 -8.80 13.17
N LEU A 206 -2.36 -8.03 14.26
CA LEU A 206 -1.47 -6.88 14.29
C LEU A 206 -0.01 -7.29 14.03
N ALA A 207 0.45 -8.39 14.63
CA ALA A 207 1.80 -8.91 14.41
C ALA A 207 2.01 -9.31 12.94
N SER A 208 1.01 -9.91 12.30
CA SER A 208 1.01 -10.21 10.86
C SER A 208 1.14 -8.95 10.00
N VAL A 209 0.39 -7.90 10.31
CA VAL A 209 0.49 -6.60 9.63
C VAL A 209 1.87 -5.95 9.80
N LEU A 210 2.42 -6.00 11.01
CA LEU A 210 3.78 -5.51 11.30
C LEU A 210 4.85 -6.28 10.53
N GLY A 211 4.71 -7.60 10.47
CA GLY A 211 5.59 -8.48 9.69
C GLY A 211 5.56 -8.15 8.21
N LEU A 212 4.37 -7.93 7.64
CA LEU A 212 4.19 -7.53 6.25
C LEU A 212 4.89 -6.18 5.96
N ARG A 213 4.77 -5.20 6.86
CA ARG A 213 5.48 -3.91 6.71
C ARG A 213 6.98 -4.11 6.62
N GLY A 214 7.57 -4.91 7.52
CA GLY A 214 9.01 -5.20 7.50
C GLY A 214 9.46 -5.87 6.20
N GLN A 215 8.66 -6.80 5.67
CA GLN A 215 8.93 -7.44 4.37
C GLN A 215 8.85 -6.46 3.21
N LEU A 216 7.88 -5.53 3.22
CA LEU A 216 7.74 -4.50 2.20
C LEU A 216 8.93 -3.55 2.14
N THR A 217 9.46 -3.13 3.30
CA THR A 217 10.63 -2.25 3.35
C THR A 217 11.84 -2.92 2.68
N MET A 218 12.12 -4.20 2.98
CA MET A 218 13.22 -4.94 2.35
C MET A 218 13.02 -5.15 0.84
N ALA A 219 11.80 -5.47 0.42
CA ALA A 219 11.46 -5.67 -0.99
C ALA A 219 11.63 -4.38 -1.80
N LYS A 220 11.24 -3.23 -1.22
CA LYS A 220 11.42 -1.91 -1.84
C LYS A 220 12.88 -1.60 -2.13
N ASP A 221 13.76 -1.79 -1.16
CA ASP A 221 15.18 -1.46 -1.35
C ASP A 221 15.79 -2.29 -2.46
N THR A 222 15.53 -3.60 -2.47
CA THR A 222 15.99 -4.51 -3.51
C THR A 222 15.45 -4.13 -4.89
N LEU A 223 14.15 -3.82 -4.99
CA LEU A 223 13.51 -3.43 -6.24
C LEU A 223 14.04 -2.08 -6.75
N ARG A 224 14.31 -1.14 -5.85
CA ARG A 224 14.89 0.16 -6.18
C ARG A 224 16.29 0.01 -6.78
N ASP A 225 17.14 -0.80 -6.16
CA ASP A 225 18.51 -1.04 -6.63
C ASP A 225 18.52 -1.77 -7.98
N PHE A 226 17.62 -2.73 -8.17
CA PHE A 226 17.50 -3.43 -9.45
C PHE A 226 16.97 -2.51 -10.57
N ARG A 227 15.97 -1.67 -10.26
CA ARG A 227 15.47 -0.62 -11.17
C ARG A 227 16.59 0.35 -11.57
N GLN A 228 17.42 0.76 -10.61
CA GLN A 228 18.56 1.63 -10.88
C GLN A 228 19.55 0.96 -11.84
N THR A 229 19.92 -0.29 -11.55
CA THR A 229 20.82 -1.09 -12.39
C THR A 229 20.33 -1.19 -13.83
N ILE A 230 19.03 -1.48 -14.03
CA ILE A 230 18.45 -1.53 -15.37
C ILE A 230 18.49 -0.14 -16.02
N SER A 231 18.18 0.93 -15.28
CA SER A 231 18.17 2.30 -15.81
C SER A 231 19.53 2.75 -16.35
N GLU A 232 20.61 2.33 -15.70
CA GLU A 232 22.00 2.66 -16.02
C GLU A 232 22.57 1.89 -17.20
N MET A 233 21.88 0.83 -17.66
CA MET A 233 22.34 0.04 -18.82
C MET A 233 22.59 0.94 -20.04
N PRO A 234 23.70 0.74 -20.77
CA PRO A 234 24.08 1.58 -21.88
C PRO A 234 23.07 1.49 -23.03
N ARG A 235 22.97 2.58 -23.79
CA ARG A 235 22.10 2.62 -24.98
C ARG A 235 22.75 1.87 -26.14
N MET A 236 22.28 0.65 -26.42
CA MET A 236 22.87 -0.20 -27.46
C MET A 236 21.97 -0.34 -28.70
N THR A 237 20.70 -0.69 -28.51
CA THR A 237 19.72 -0.83 -29.60
C THR A 237 18.43 -0.08 -29.27
N SER A 238 17.66 0.29 -30.29
CA SER A 238 16.36 0.95 -30.12
C SER A 238 15.39 0.08 -29.32
N GLU A 239 15.37 -1.23 -29.56
CA GLU A 239 14.51 -2.18 -28.85
C GLU A 239 14.90 -2.35 -27.38
N LEU A 240 16.20 -2.45 -27.07
CA LEU A 240 16.67 -2.45 -25.67
C LEU A 240 16.30 -1.15 -24.97
N ASN A 241 16.48 -0.01 -25.64
CA ASN A 241 16.15 1.31 -25.07
C ASN A 241 14.66 1.47 -24.78
N LYS A 242 13.78 0.87 -25.59
CA LYS A 242 12.34 0.84 -25.32
C LYS A 242 12.02 -0.11 -24.16
N ALA A 243 12.53 -1.34 -24.21
CA ALA A 243 12.31 -2.35 -23.16
C ALA A 243 12.75 -1.82 -21.79
N LYS A 244 13.96 -1.26 -21.69
CA LYS A 244 14.47 -0.61 -20.48
C LYS A 244 13.49 0.41 -19.91
N ARG A 245 12.98 1.32 -20.75
CA ARG A 245 12.07 2.38 -20.30
C ARG A 245 10.77 1.82 -19.74
N VAL A 246 10.20 0.82 -20.42
CA VAL A 246 8.97 0.14 -19.96
C VAL A 246 9.23 -0.56 -18.63
N THR A 247 10.28 -1.37 -18.54
CA THR A 247 10.63 -2.08 -17.29
C THR A 247 10.87 -1.14 -16.12
N VAL A 248 11.64 -0.06 -16.32
CA VAL A 248 11.90 0.95 -15.27
C VAL A 248 10.60 1.63 -14.82
N SER A 249 9.65 1.81 -15.74
CA SER A 249 8.32 2.36 -15.42
C SER A 249 7.50 1.38 -14.59
N SER A 250 7.39 0.11 -15.01
CA SER A 250 6.64 -0.93 -14.28
C SER A 250 7.20 -1.14 -12.86
N MET A 251 8.53 -1.20 -12.72
CA MET A 251 9.17 -1.26 -11.40
C MET A 251 8.91 0.00 -10.56
N GLY A 252 8.86 1.17 -11.21
CA GLY A 252 8.48 2.43 -10.54
C GLY A 252 7.06 2.39 -9.99
N ASN A 253 6.10 1.91 -10.78
CA ASN A 253 4.71 1.77 -10.36
C ASN A 253 4.57 0.83 -9.14
N LEU A 254 5.31 -0.28 -9.13
CA LEU A 254 5.34 -1.22 -8.01
C LEU A 254 5.99 -0.59 -6.75
N LEU A 255 7.08 0.17 -6.91
CA LEU A 255 7.70 0.91 -5.79
C LEU A 255 6.75 1.93 -5.18
N ASP A 256 6.06 2.71 -6.03
CA ASP A 256 5.07 3.69 -5.59
C ASP A 256 3.92 3.00 -4.85
N GLU A 257 3.51 1.82 -5.31
CA GLU A 257 2.52 0.99 -4.62
C GLU A 257 3.01 0.57 -3.23
N PHE A 258 4.21 0.00 -3.11
CA PHE A 258 4.75 -0.40 -1.82
C PHE A 258 4.88 0.79 -0.85
N VAL A 259 5.23 1.98 -1.35
CA VAL A 259 5.26 3.21 -0.53
C VAL A 259 3.85 3.59 -0.06
N ARG A 260 2.83 3.54 -0.92
CA ARG A 260 1.44 3.81 -0.53
C ARG A 260 0.99 2.84 0.57
N GLN A 261 1.28 1.56 0.40
CA GLN A 261 0.86 0.52 1.33
C GLN A 261 1.57 0.61 2.67
N GLU A 262 2.87 0.89 2.70
CA GLU A 262 3.62 1.12 3.94
C GLU A 262 3.02 2.27 4.76
N ASN A 263 2.61 3.35 4.11
CA ASN A 263 1.93 4.46 4.78
C ASN A 263 0.57 4.04 5.36
N LEU A 264 -0.22 3.26 4.60
CA LEU A 264 -1.52 2.77 5.07
C LEU A 264 -1.38 1.79 6.24
N LEU A 265 -0.40 0.88 6.17
CA LEU A 265 -0.08 -0.03 7.28
C LEU A 265 0.35 0.75 8.52
N SER A 266 1.18 1.79 8.37
CA SER A 266 1.59 2.63 9.51
C SER A 266 0.42 3.37 10.14
N ALA A 267 -0.52 3.88 9.34
CA ALA A 267 -1.72 4.53 9.85
C ALA A 267 -2.64 3.53 10.56
N SER A 268 -2.81 2.34 9.97
CA SER A 268 -3.64 1.26 10.52
C SER A 268 -3.06 0.72 11.83
N GLU A 269 -1.73 0.52 11.90
CA GLU A 269 -1.03 0.11 13.12
C GLU A 269 -1.34 1.06 14.28
N LYS A 270 -1.26 2.38 14.04
CA LYS A 270 -1.53 3.36 15.09
C LYS A 270 -2.95 3.24 15.63
N VAL A 271 -3.94 3.04 14.77
CA VAL A 271 -5.34 2.89 15.21
C VAL A 271 -5.56 1.58 15.95
N ILE A 272 -4.96 0.48 15.50
CA ILE A 272 -5.06 -0.81 16.19
C ILE A 272 -4.38 -0.73 17.56
N ARG A 273 -3.20 -0.10 17.65
CA ARG A 273 -2.54 0.15 18.93
C ARG A 273 -3.42 0.98 19.85
N ASP A 274 -4.02 2.07 19.38
CA ASP A 274 -4.93 2.88 20.19
C ASP A 274 -6.11 2.02 20.71
N ILE A 275 -6.72 1.17 19.88
CA ILE A 275 -7.83 0.28 20.28
C ILE A 275 -7.39 -0.77 21.31
N VAL A 276 -6.17 -1.30 21.17
CA VAL A 276 -5.60 -2.31 22.08
C VAL A 276 -5.08 -1.68 23.38
N GLU A 277 -4.45 -0.50 23.33
CA GLU A 277 -3.78 0.19 24.45
C GLU A 277 -4.73 1.08 25.27
N GLU A 278 -5.76 1.74 24.68
CA GLU A 278 -6.83 2.42 25.44
C GLU A 278 -7.54 1.45 26.41
N ARG A 279 -7.40 0.14 26.19
CA ARG A 279 -7.99 -0.93 27.01
C ARG A 279 -7.08 -1.51 28.09
N GLU A 280 -5.79 -1.20 28.08
CA GLU A 280 -4.84 -1.58 29.15
C GLU A 280 -4.78 -0.53 30.28
N ARG A 281 -5.46 0.61 30.13
CA ARG A 281 -5.63 1.59 31.21
C ARG A 281 -6.72 1.12 32.18
N PRO A 282 -6.44 1.06 33.51
CA PRO A 282 -7.35 0.56 34.52
C PRO A 282 -8.61 1.42 34.71
#